data_AF-A0A1J5PYX0-F1
#
_entry.id   AF-A0A1J5PYX0-F1
#
_cell.length_a   1.000
_cell.length_b   1.000
_cell.length_c   1.000
_cell.angle_alpha   90.00
_cell.angle_beta   90.00
_cell.angle_gamma   90.00
#
_symmetry.space_group_name_H-M   'P 1'
#
loop_
_entity.id
_entity.type
_entity.pdbx_description
1 polymer ?
#
loop_
_entity_poly.entity_id
_entity_poly.type
_entity_poly.pdbx_seq_one_letter_code
_entity_poly.pdbx_strand_id
1 'polypeptide(L)' 'MRYEFCEDLATMLTEHAAEIKAERGVTEGDVLVRIHRGLMADGSGVDANEAQWVVTRLAELLNWPMPTPAREP' A
#
# COMPACT_ATOMS: atom_id res chain seq x y z
N MET A 1 15.39 -12.10 3.60
CA MET A 1 15.84 -11.21 2.48
C MET A 1 14.92 -10.00 2.45
N ARG A 2 15.33 -8.78 2.08
CA ARG A 2 14.52 -7.54 2.19
C ARG A 2 13.07 -7.63 1.65
N TYR A 3 12.82 -8.47 0.66
CA TYR A 3 11.47 -8.80 0.16
C TYR A 3 10.55 -9.47 1.18
N GLU A 4 11.09 -10.32 2.05
CA GLU A 4 10.36 -10.99 3.15
C GLU A 4 9.82 -9.96 4.15
N PHE A 5 10.64 -8.96 4.51
CA PHE A 5 10.19 -7.84 5.34
C PHE A 5 9.08 -7.03 4.67
N CYS A 6 9.21 -6.76 3.36
CA CYS A 6 8.17 -6.04 2.62
C CYS A 6 6.87 -6.87 2.53
N GLU A 7 6.97 -8.19 2.41
CA GLU A 7 5.84 -9.11 2.33
C GLU A 7 5.10 -9.22 3.67
N ASP A 8 5.85 -9.31 4.78
CA ASP A 8 5.30 -9.25 6.13
C ASP A 8 4.61 -7.89 6.37
N LEU A 9 5.25 -6.79 5.95
CA LEU A 9 4.68 -5.45 6.09
C LEU A 9 3.38 -5.30 5.29
N ALA A 10 3.35 -5.77 4.03
CA ALA A 10 2.14 -5.78 3.22
C ALA A 10 1.02 -6.60 3.86
N THR A 11 1.36 -7.74 4.46
CA THR A 11 0.40 -8.58 5.18
C THR A 11 -0.16 -7.87 6.41
N MET A 12 0.69 -7.27 7.25
CA MET A 12 0.25 -6.51 8.43
C MET A 12 -0.63 -5.30 8.08
N LEU A 13 -0.38 -4.66 6.94
CA LEU A 13 -1.16 -3.52 6.48
C LEU A 13 -2.56 -3.89 5.95
N THR A 14 -2.86 -5.17 5.72
CA THR A 14 -4.18 -5.60 5.21
C THR A 14 -5.32 -5.24 6.15
N GLU A 15 -5.15 -5.46 7.46
CA GLU A 15 -6.14 -5.12 8.48
C GLU A 15 -6.33 -3.61 8.57
N HIS A 16 -5.23 -2.85 8.64
CA HIS A 16 -5.28 -1.40 8.68
C HIS A 16 -5.92 -0.80 7.41
N ALA A 17 -5.64 -1.36 6.24
CA ALA A 17 -6.26 -0.95 5.00
C ALA A 17 -7.77 -1.21 5.00
N ALA A 18 -8.23 -2.34 5.54
CA ALA A 18 -9.64 -2.65 5.68
C ALA A 18 -10.36 -1.68 6.64
N GLU A 19 -9.70 -1.28 7.74
CA GLU A 19 -10.22 -0.26 8.67
C GLU A 19 -10.42 1.09 7.97
N ILE A 20 -9.42 1.57 7.23
CA ILE A 20 -9.52 2.83 6.48
C ILE A 20 -10.63 2.72 5.42
N LYS A 21 -10.75 1.57 4.73
CA LYS A 21 -11.78 1.34 3.71
C LYS A 21 -13.21 1.35 4.27
N ALA A 22 -13.39 1.04 5.56
CA ALA A 22 -14.69 1.09 6.22
C ALA A 22 -15.19 2.54 6.46
N GLU A 23 -14.32 3.54 6.33
CA GLU A 23 -14.70 4.95 6.39
C GLU A 23 -15.65 5.33 5.24
N ARG A 24 -16.67 6.13 5.55
CA ARG A 24 -17.65 6.58 4.54
C ARG A 24 -16.97 7.44 3.48
N GLY A 25 -17.12 7.03 2.22
CA GLY A 25 -16.63 7.78 1.06
C GLY A 25 -15.18 7.50 0.68
N VAL A 26 -14.51 6.54 1.34
CA VAL A 26 -13.15 6.14 1.00
C VAL A 26 -13.13 5.05 -0.08
N THR A 27 -12.38 5.28 -1.15
CA THR A 27 -12.13 4.28 -2.19
C THR A 27 -10.89 3.43 -1.85
N GLU A 28 -10.78 2.26 -2.48
CA GLU A 28 -9.61 1.38 -2.39
C GLU A 28 -8.34 2.15 -2.80
N GLY A 29 -8.44 2.98 -3.85
CA GLY A 29 -7.34 3.85 -4.29
C GLY A 29 -6.95 4.89 -3.23
N ASP A 30 -7.92 5.49 -2.54
CA ASP A 30 -7.63 6.44 -1.45
C ASP A 30 -6.87 5.77 -0.31
N VAL A 31 -7.24 4.53 0.04
CA VAL A 31 -6.52 3.75 1.06
C VAL A 31 -5.07 3.50 0.63
N LEU A 32 -4.87 3.00 -0.60
CA LEU A 32 -3.53 2.71 -1.13
C LEU A 32 -2.65 3.97 -1.17
N VAL A 33 -3.21 5.13 -1.55
CA VAL A 33 -2.49 6.41 -1.54
C VAL A 33 -2.13 6.85 -0.13
N ARG A 34 -3.04 6.70 0.85
CA ARG A 34 -2.77 7.03 2.26
C ARG A 34 -1.65 6.14 2.83
N ILE A 35 -1.70 4.84 2.57
CA ILE A 35 -0.67 3.88 3.02
C ILE A 35 0.67 4.20 2.36
N HIS A 36 0.70 4.42 1.05
CA HIS A 36 1.92 4.79 0.34
C HIS A 36 2.56 6.06 0.93
N ARG A 37 1.75 7.09 1.23
CA ARG A 37 2.24 8.32 1.88
C ARG A 37 2.83 8.05 3.26
N GLY A 38 2.23 7.15 4.05
CA GLY A 38 2.76 6.74 5.34
C GLY A 38 4.11 6.00 5.23
N LEU A 39 4.25 5.14 4.22
CA LEU A 39 5.50 4.44 3.92
C LEU A 39 6.61 5.38 3.42
N MET A 40 6.25 6.47 2.76
CA MET A 40 7.18 7.52 2.32
C MET A 40 7.59 8.49 3.43
N ALA A 41 6.98 8.40 4.62
CA ALA A 41 7.34 9.26 5.74
C ALA A 41 8.65 8.81 6.40
N ASP A 42 9.39 9.77 6.98
CA ASP A 42 10.65 9.49 7.67
C ASP A 42 10.46 8.47 8.80
N GLY A 43 11.30 7.43 8.81
CA GLY A 43 11.28 6.38 9.84
C GLY A 43 10.46 5.13 9.52
N SER A 44 9.88 5.03 8.31
CA SER A 44 9.16 3.83 7.86
C SER A 44 10.04 2.58 7.66
N GLY A 45 11.35 2.77 7.49
CA GLY A 45 12.31 1.69 7.26
C GLY A 45 12.28 1.09 5.84
N VAL A 46 11.48 1.67 4.94
CA VAL A 46 11.40 1.30 3.52
C VAL A 46 11.83 2.47 2.63
N ASP A 47 12.47 2.17 1.51
CA ASP A 47 12.73 3.14 0.44
C ASP A 47 11.51 3.29 -0.50
N ALA A 48 11.61 4.20 -1.47
CA ALA A 48 10.51 4.49 -2.39
C ALA A 48 10.10 3.28 -3.26
N ASN A 49 11.04 2.42 -3.66
CA ASN A 49 10.74 1.24 -4.46
C ASN A 49 10.08 0.17 -3.59
N GLU A 50 10.56 0.02 -2.36
CA GLU A 50 9.98 -0.88 -1.35
C GLU A 50 8.56 -0.44 -0.99
N ALA A 51 8.31 0.85 -0.77
CA ALA A 51 6.98 1.40 -0.51
C ALA A 51 6.02 1.09 -1.68
N GLN A 52 6.45 1.32 -2.92
CA GLN A 52 5.65 1.00 -4.10
C GLN A 52 5.36 -0.50 -4.22
N TRP A 53 6.34 -1.36 -3.91
CA TRP A 53 6.16 -2.80 -3.90
C TRP A 53 5.17 -3.25 -2.81
N VAL A 54 5.28 -2.71 -1.60
CA VAL A 54 4.39 -3.02 -0.47
C VAL A 54 2.95 -2.65 -0.81
N VAL A 55 2.71 -1.45 -1.36
CA VAL A 55 1.36 -1.01 -1.75
C VAL A 55 0.79 -1.83 -2.91
N THR A 56 1.64 -2.24 -3.85
CA THR A 56 1.27 -3.16 -4.95
C THR A 56 0.84 -4.52 -4.38
N ARG A 57 1.66 -5.11 -3.52
CA ARG A 57 1.38 -6.41 -2.90
C ARG A 57 0.15 -6.36 -2.00
N LEU A 58 -0.04 -5.26 -1.27
CA LEU A 58 -1.24 -5.02 -0.47
C LEU A 58 -2.51 -5.00 -1.32
N ALA A 59 -2.49 -4.31 -2.47
CA ALA A 59 -3.62 -4.30 -3.40
C ALA A 59 -3.94 -5.71 -3.91
N GLU A 60 -2.91 -6.51 -4.22
CA GLU A 60 -3.08 -7.91 -4.63
C GLU A 60 -3.70 -8.77 -3.52
N LEU A 61 -3.21 -8.64 -2.27
CA LEU A 61 -3.72 -9.40 -1.11
C LEU A 61 -5.18 -9.09 -0.81
N LEU A 62 -5.59 -7.83 -0.97
CA LEU A 62 -6.97 -7.38 -0.74
C LEU A 62 -7.88 -7.53 -1.96
N ASN A 63 -7.33 -8.03 -3.08
CA ASN A 63 -8.03 -8.16 -4.36
C ASN A 63 -8.60 -6.81 -4.85
N TRP A 64 -7.82 -5.74 -4.71
CA TRP A 64 -8.13 -4.38 -5.11
C TRP A 64 -7.53 -4.03 -6.48
N PRO A 65 -8.09 -3.05 -7.19
CA PRO A 65 -7.50 -2.57 -8.44
C PRO A 65 -6.11 -2.01 -8.18
N MET A 66 -5.15 -2.46 -8.98
CA MET A 66 -3.76 -2.00 -8.89
C MET A 66 -3.66 -0.49 -9.08
N PRO A 67 -2.82 0.20 -8.30
CA PRO A 67 -2.54 1.61 -8.53
C PRO A 67 -1.86 1.70 -9.91
N THR A 68 -2.64 2.06 -10.92
CA THR A 68 -2.12 2.17 -12.28
C THR A 68 -1.19 3.38 -12.27
N PRO A 69 0.13 3.24 -12.55
CA PRO A 69 0.93 4.42 -12.80
C PRO A 69 0.25 5.14 -13.96
N ALA A 70 -0.07 6.41 -13.79
CA ALA A 70 -0.66 7.21 -14.87
C ALA A 70 0.28 7.12 -16.07
N ARG A 71 -0.03 6.21 -16.99
CA ARG A 71 0.73 6.04 -18.21
C ARG A 71 0.24 7.13 -19.13
N GLU A 72 0.85 8.31 -19.00
CA GLU A 72 0.64 9.38 -19.97
C GLU A 72 1.12 8.87 -21.35
N PRO A 73 0.39 9.18 -22.44
CA PRO A 73 0.69 8.70 -23.79
C PRO A 73 2.00 9.27 -24.36
#